data_AF-A0A4V1F4G8-F1
#
_entry.id   AF-A0A4V1F4G8-F1
#
_cell.length_a   1.000
_cell.length_b   1.000
_cell.length_c   1.000
_cell.angle_alpha   90.00
_cell.angle_beta   90.00
_cell.angle_gamma   90.00
#
_symmetry.space_group_name_H-M   'P 1'
#
loop_
_entity.id
_entity.type
_entity.pdbx_description
1 polymer ?
#
loop_
_entity_poly.entity_id
_entity_poly.type
_entity_poly.pdbx_seq_one_letter_code
_entity_poly.pdbx_strand_id
1 'polypeptide(L)'
;IYFVQSHPLHVRPSAARQAEQPQPVAFNAPAGGTVKQGQNSQGQPALTAASLELASAQTRLAAEKIRLVSAQLKLEQSSLLQDIDHTQQLALQQVSDSRFQQAMLNGQLEQLADQIKIESAQMGMAQKLVNTWRPLLAKGYISTLQFEQEQSTVWGYESQYRALLQQQYGARQQLNVLNDQQLQIPLATSVKLNVLRRQLAQVDENLSQNKTILQQALYMPSDGSVKSVIAKADNRMTGEQSSQAGEANSQQTATTRLISDKPVAGMHRDNPGG
;
A
#
# COMPACT_ATOMS: atom_id res chain seq x y z
N ILE A 1 18.73 13.59 34.19
CA ILE A 1 18.04 14.12 35.39
C ILE A 1 16.70 13.42 35.48
N TYR A 2 16.54 12.60 36.52
CA TYR A 2 15.27 11.99 36.94
C TYR A 2 14.30 13.07 37.40
N PHE A 3 13.00 12.93 37.12
CA PHE A 3 11.94 13.30 38.06
C PHE A 3 10.73 12.37 37.90
N VAL A 4 10.72 11.36 38.77
CA VAL A 4 9.52 10.70 39.29
C VAL A 4 8.91 11.66 40.30
N GLN A 5 7.60 11.93 40.20
CA GLN A 5 6.87 12.60 41.28
C GLN A 5 5.89 11.61 41.89
N SER A 6 6.25 11.18 43.09
CA SER A 6 5.49 10.35 44.00
C SER A 6 4.93 11.19 45.15
N HIS A 7 3.94 10.57 45.83
CA HIS A 7 3.40 10.81 47.18
C HIS A 7 2.05 11.56 47.27
N PRO A 8 1.21 11.29 48.31
CA PRO A 8 1.29 10.26 49.35
C PRO A 8 0.03 9.39 49.53
N LEU A 9 0.27 8.23 50.13
CA LEU A 9 -0.72 7.36 50.77
C LEU A 9 -1.38 8.07 51.96
N HIS A 10 -2.71 7.96 52.07
CA HIS A 10 -3.41 8.05 53.33
C HIS A 10 -3.84 6.65 53.76
N VAL A 11 -3.40 6.26 54.95
CA VAL A 11 -3.69 4.99 55.62
C VAL A 11 -4.63 5.28 56.78
N ARG A 12 -5.80 4.61 56.82
CA ARG A 12 -6.40 3.91 57.99
C ARG A 12 -7.90 3.63 57.75
N PRO A 13 -8.55 2.70 58.48
CA PRO A 13 -8.01 1.59 59.28
C PRO A 13 -8.59 0.21 58.88
N SER A 14 -7.96 -0.83 59.40
CA SER A 14 -8.36 -2.23 59.31
C SER A 14 -9.76 -2.48 59.91
N ALA A 15 -10.60 -3.19 59.17
CA ALA A 15 -11.77 -3.88 59.70
C ALA A 15 -11.78 -5.34 59.21
N ALA A 16 -11.78 -6.24 60.18
CA ALA A 16 -12.22 -7.65 60.16
C ALA A 16 -11.79 -8.55 58.98
N ARG A 17 -10.94 -9.53 59.31
CA ARG A 17 -10.86 -10.80 58.56
C ARG A 17 -12.22 -11.49 58.60
N GLN A 18 -12.87 -11.64 57.46
CA GLN A 18 -13.82 -12.71 57.20
C GLN A 18 -13.34 -13.46 55.95
N ALA A 19 -13.14 -14.76 56.11
CA ALA A 19 -12.83 -15.66 55.04
C ALA A 19 -14.11 -15.89 54.21
N GLU A 20 -14.11 -15.49 52.95
CA GLU A 20 -15.15 -15.87 51.99
C GLU A 20 -14.54 -16.43 50.70
N GLN A 21 -15.27 -17.39 50.16
CA GLN A 21 -14.89 -18.45 49.23
C GLN A 21 -14.67 -17.92 47.79
N PRO A 22 -13.92 -18.65 46.93
CA PRO A 22 -13.72 -18.24 45.53
C PRO A 22 -15.04 -18.23 44.75
N GLN A 23 -15.41 -17.06 44.21
CA GLN A 23 -16.53 -16.89 43.29
C GLN A 23 -16.20 -17.49 41.91
N PRO A 24 -17.13 -18.22 41.27
CA PRO A 24 -16.90 -18.75 39.92
C PRO A 24 -17.00 -17.64 38.87
N VAL A 25 -15.97 -17.53 38.03
CA VAL A 25 -15.95 -16.67 36.84
C VAL A 25 -16.79 -17.34 35.74
N ALA A 26 -17.82 -16.65 35.26
CA ALA A 26 -18.66 -17.13 34.17
C ALA A 26 -17.91 -17.05 32.83
N PHE A 27 -17.84 -18.17 32.11
CA PHE A 27 -17.34 -18.22 30.73
C PHE A 27 -18.53 -18.17 29.76
N ASN A 28 -18.58 -17.14 28.91
CA ASN A 28 -19.50 -17.11 27.77
C ASN A 28 -18.86 -17.80 26.57
N ALA A 29 -19.61 -18.70 25.92
CA ALA A 29 -19.18 -19.40 24.72
C ALA A 29 -19.18 -18.45 23.49
N PRO A 30 -18.20 -18.54 22.58
CA PRO A 30 -18.21 -17.77 21.34
C PRO A 30 -19.31 -18.26 20.39
N ALA A 31 -19.94 -17.32 19.68
CA ALA A 31 -21.02 -17.55 18.75
C ALA A 31 -20.57 -18.42 17.57
N GLY A 32 -21.26 -19.53 17.31
CA GLY A 32 -21.14 -20.27 16.04
C GLY A 32 -21.14 -21.80 16.08
N GLY A 33 -21.41 -22.46 17.22
CA GLY A 33 -21.50 -23.92 17.30
C GLY A 33 -22.94 -24.43 17.40
N THR A 34 -23.42 -25.19 16.41
CA THR A 34 -24.72 -25.87 16.46
C THR A 34 -24.64 -27.08 17.39
N VAL A 35 -25.18 -26.96 18.61
CA VAL A 35 -25.36 -28.09 19.53
C VAL A 35 -26.54 -28.93 19.05
N LYS A 36 -26.29 -30.13 18.51
CA LYS A 36 -27.35 -31.12 18.28
C LYS A 36 -27.83 -31.63 19.64
N GLN A 37 -29.07 -31.28 19.97
CA GLN A 37 -29.73 -31.58 21.23
C GLN A 37 -30.06 -33.08 21.32
N GLY A 38 -29.31 -33.83 22.12
CA GLY A 38 -29.65 -35.18 22.56
C GLY A 38 -30.38 -35.10 23.91
N GLN A 39 -31.47 -35.84 24.02
CA GLN A 39 -32.41 -35.81 25.15
C GLN A 39 -31.78 -36.13 26.51
N ASN A 40 -32.37 -35.51 27.52
CA ASN A 40 -31.93 -35.37 28.88
C ASN A 40 -32.64 -36.39 29.77
N SER A 41 -31.86 -37.31 30.34
CA SER A 41 -32.22 -38.10 31.52
C SER A 41 -30.94 -38.30 32.35
N GLN A 42 -30.96 -37.76 33.58
CA GLN A 42 -30.01 -37.96 34.69
C GLN A 42 -28.62 -38.52 34.35
N GLY A 43 -27.61 -37.65 34.45
CA GLY A 43 -26.21 -38.01 34.29
C GLY A 43 -25.55 -37.05 33.30
N GLN A 44 -24.77 -36.10 33.81
CA GLN A 44 -23.91 -35.27 32.98
C GLN A 44 -23.10 -36.19 32.05
N PRO A 45 -23.05 -35.97 30.72
CA PRO A 45 -22.01 -36.59 29.94
C PRO A 45 -20.71 -35.98 30.44
N ALA A 46 -19.98 -36.73 31.26
CA ALA A 46 -18.56 -36.51 31.44
C ALA A 46 -17.97 -36.38 30.03
N LEU A 47 -17.24 -35.30 29.76
CA LEU A 47 -16.48 -35.16 28.53
C LEU A 47 -15.70 -36.47 28.34
N THR A 48 -16.09 -37.26 27.34
CA THR A 48 -15.40 -38.53 27.11
C THR A 48 -13.96 -38.22 26.72
N ALA A 49 -13.01 -39.07 27.08
CA ALA A 49 -11.61 -38.89 26.68
C ALA A 49 -11.48 -38.67 25.16
N ALA A 50 -12.35 -39.31 24.37
CA ALA A 50 -12.45 -39.12 22.92
C ALA A 50 -12.91 -37.70 22.51
N SER A 51 -13.85 -37.08 23.24
CA SER A 51 -14.28 -35.70 22.99
C SER A 51 -13.19 -34.68 23.35
N LEU A 52 -12.42 -34.95 24.41
CA LEU A 52 -11.31 -34.10 24.84
C LEU A 52 -10.12 -34.20 23.87
N GLU A 53 -9.81 -35.40 23.38
CA GLU A 53 -8.80 -35.64 22.33
C GLU A 53 -9.20 -34.99 20.99
N LEU A 54 -10.48 -35.05 20.61
CA LEU A 54 -10.94 -34.39 19.40
C LEU A 54 -10.84 -32.85 19.52
N ALA A 55 -11.20 -32.29 20.66
CA ALA A 55 -11.09 -30.85 20.93
C ALA A 55 -9.62 -30.38 20.98
N SER A 56 -8.72 -31.18 21.57
CA SER A 56 -7.29 -30.89 21.61
C SER A 56 -6.65 -30.97 20.22
N ALA A 57 -7.03 -31.95 19.40
CA ALA A 57 -6.59 -32.08 18.02
C ALA A 57 -7.05 -30.90 17.15
N GLN A 58 -8.30 -30.44 17.30
CA GLN A 58 -8.81 -29.26 16.61
C GLN A 58 -8.08 -27.98 17.02
N THR A 59 -7.77 -27.83 18.31
CA THR A 59 -7.02 -26.68 18.84
C THR A 59 -5.57 -26.65 18.32
N ARG A 60 -4.90 -27.81 18.25
CA ARG A 60 -3.56 -27.94 17.65
C ARG A 60 -3.56 -27.55 16.17
N LEU A 61 -4.51 -28.06 15.40
CA LEU A 61 -4.64 -27.72 13.98
C LEU A 61 -4.91 -26.22 13.76
N ALA A 62 -5.73 -25.59 14.61
CA ALA A 62 -5.97 -24.15 14.56
C ALA A 62 -4.69 -23.34 14.89
N ALA A 63 -3.94 -23.75 15.92
CA ALA A 63 -2.68 -23.13 16.29
C ALA A 63 -1.62 -23.25 15.18
N GLU A 64 -1.54 -24.39 14.49
CA GLU A 64 -0.64 -24.58 13.33
C GLU A 64 -0.98 -23.63 12.19
N LYS A 65 -2.28 -23.47 11.85
CA LYS A 65 -2.71 -22.50 10.84
C LYS A 65 -2.32 -21.07 11.22
N ILE A 66 -2.52 -20.66 12.47
CA ILE A 66 -2.13 -19.32 12.94
C ILE A 66 -0.60 -19.12 12.87
N ARG A 67 0.18 -20.15 13.18
CA ARG A 67 1.65 -20.12 13.03
C ARG A 67 2.07 -19.94 11.57
N LEU A 68 1.42 -20.65 10.65
CA LEU A 68 1.68 -20.51 9.21
C LEU A 68 1.38 -19.10 8.72
N VAL A 69 0.22 -18.54 9.07
CA VAL A 69 -0.14 -17.15 8.74
C VAL A 69 0.87 -16.16 9.35
N SER A 70 1.28 -16.39 10.60
CA SER A 70 2.28 -15.54 11.27
C SER A 70 3.65 -15.60 10.58
N ALA A 71 4.05 -16.78 10.07
CA ALA A 71 5.27 -16.93 9.29
C ALA A 71 5.18 -16.14 7.97
N GLN A 72 4.04 -16.23 7.28
CA GLN A 72 3.79 -15.49 6.04
C GLN A 72 3.84 -13.97 6.25
N LEU A 73 3.16 -13.47 7.30
CA LEU A 73 3.17 -12.04 7.62
C LEU A 73 4.56 -11.51 7.97
N LYS A 74 5.43 -12.33 8.60
CA LYS A 74 6.83 -11.95 8.85
C LYS A 74 7.64 -11.83 7.56
N LEU A 75 7.40 -12.72 6.59
CA LEU A 75 8.03 -12.61 5.27
C LEU A 75 7.58 -11.33 4.56
N GLU A 76 6.28 -11.03 4.61
CA GLU A 76 5.72 -9.79 4.06
C GLU A 76 6.28 -8.55 4.74
N GLN A 77 6.38 -8.53 6.07
CA GLN A 77 7.02 -7.48 6.84
C GLN A 77 8.46 -7.22 6.39
N SER A 78 9.25 -8.30 6.26
CA SER A 78 10.64 -8.20 5.79
C SER A 78 10.72 -7.65 4.36
N SER A 79 9.81 -8.07 3.47
CA SER A 79 9.73 -7.55 2.10
C SER A 79 9.42 -6.05 2.10
N LEU A 80 8.41 -5.61 2.87
CA LEU A 80 8.03 -4.20 2.94
C LEU A 80 9.16 -3.32 3.49
N LEU A 81 9.91 -3.81 4.48
CA LEU A 81 11.09 -3.09 4.99
C LEU A 81 12.18 -2.95 3.92
N GLN A 82 12.42 -4.00 3.14
CA GLN A 82 13.35 -3.96 2.00
C GLN A 82 12.86 -2.99 0.92
N ASP A 83 11.56 -2.99 0.60
CA ASP A 83 10.96 -2.08 -0.38
C ASP A 83 11.08 -0.62 0.06
N ILE A 84 10.94 -0.34 1.36
CA ILE A 84 11.14 0.98 1.95
C ILE A 84 12.60 1.45 1.78
N ASP A 85 13.57 0.59 2.09
CA ASP A 85 15.00 0.90 1.93
C ASP A 85 15.35 1.12 0.46
N HIS A 86 14.90 0.22 -0.41
CA HIS A 86 15.11 0.31 -1.85
C HIS A 86 14.50 1.59 -2.44
N THR A 87 13.28 1.95 -2.03
CA THR A 87 12.61 3.18 -2.47
C THR A 87 13.41 4.43 -2.07
N GLN A 88 14.00 4.45 -0.87
CA GLN A 88 14.84 5.55 -0.42
C GLN A 88 16.15 5.64 -1.20
N GLN A 89 16.84 4.50 -1.39
CA GLN A 89 18.08 4.44 -2.16
C GLN A 89 17.86 4.88 -3.61
N LEU A 90 16.78 4.41 -4.25
CA LEU A 90 16.42 4.81 -5.61
C LEU A 90 16.16 6.32 -5.71
N ALA A 91 15.46 6.90 -4.72
CA ALA A 91 15.22 8.33 -4.70
C ALA A 91 16.53 9.15 -4.57
N LEU A 92 17.47 8.69 -3.73
CA LEU A 92 18.80 9.32 -3.60
C LEU A 92 19.59 9.25 -4.91
N GLN A 93 19.57 8.09 -5.57
CA GLN A 93 20.22 7.90 -6.87
C GLN A 93 19.60 8.84 -7.93
N GLN A 94 18.27 8.91 -8.01
CA GLN A 94 17.58 9.80 -8.96
C GLN A 94 17.93 11.28 -8.74
N VAL A 95 18.03 11.73 -7.48
CA VAL A 95 18.47 13.11 -7.17
C VAL A 95 19.92 13.34 -7.58
N SER A 96 20.81 12.36 -7.35
CA SER A 96 22.20 12.43 -7.77
C SER A 96 22.33 12.53 -9.29
N ASP A 97 21.64 11.66 -10.03
CA ASP A 97 21.67 11.62 -11.48
C ASP A 97 21.10 12.91 -12.09
N SER A 98 20.01 13.42 -11.53
CA SER A 98 19.40 14.69 -11.94
C SER A 98 20.36 15.87 -11.73
N ARG A 99 21.06 15.93 -10.59
CA ARG A 99 22.09 16.95 -10.33
C ARG A 99 23.26 16.87 -11.30
N PHE A 100 23.70 15.66 -11.63
CA PHE A 100 24.76 15.46 -12.61
C PHE A 100 24.35 15.95 -14.00
N GLN A 101 23.14 15.61 -14.45
CA GLN A 101 22.59 16.09 -15.72
C GLN A 101 22.44 17.62 -15.75
N GLN A 102 22.01 18.22 -14.64
CA GLN A 102 21.91 19.68 -14.51
C GLN A 102 23.29 20.34 -14.63
N ALA A 103 24.32 19.78 -13.99
CA ALA A 103 25.70 20.29 -14.10
C ALA A 103 26.21 20.23 -15.55
N MET A 104 25.94 19.12 -16.25
CA MET A 104 26.29 18.94 -17.66
C MET A 104 25.60 19.97 -18.56
N LEU A 105 24.28 20.18 -18.40
CA LEU A 105 23.53 21.18 -19.17
C LEU A 105 24.00 22.61 -18.89
N ASN A 106 24.31 22.93 -17.63
CA ASN A 106 24.88 24.24 -17.28
C ASN A 106 26.24 24.46 -17.95
N GLY A 107 27.12 23.46 -17.95
CA GLY A 107 28.40 23.53 -18.66
C GLY A 107 28.22 23.74 -20.17
N GLN A 108 27.25 23.04 -20.78
CA GLN A 108 26.91 23.26 -22.18
C GLN A 108 26.40 24.69 -22.45
N LEU A 109 25.56 25.23 -21.56
CA LEU A 109 25.04 26.59 -21.67
C LEU A 109 26.14 27.65 -21.56
N GLU A 110 27.15 27.43 -20.71
CA GLU A 110 28.31 28.29 -20.58
C GLU A 110 29.15 28.27 -21.87
N GLN A 111 29.44 27.09 -22.42
CA GLN A 111 30.14 26.96 -23.70
C GLN A 111 29.38 27.62 -24.85
N LEU A 112 28.07 27.44 -24.92
CA LEU A 112 27.22 28.12 -25.90
C LEU A 112 27.25 29.63 -25.71
N ALA A 113 27.22 30.12 -24.47
CA ALA A 113 27.29 31.55 -24.19
C ALA A 113 28.59 32.17 -24.68
N ASP A 114 29.72 31.47 -24.53
CA ASP A 114 31.01 31.95 -25.04
C ASP A 114 31.08 31.91 -26.58
N GLN A 115 30.57 30.84 -27.21
CA GLN A 115 30.49 30.78 -28.67
C GLN A 115 29.59 31.89 -29.24
N ILE A 116 28.44 32.16 -28.60
CA ILE A 116 27.52 33.25 -28.96
C ILE A 116 28.23 34.60 -28.89
N LYS A 117 29.04 34.86 -27.86
CA LYS A 117 29.82 36.10 -27.76
C LYS A 117 30.78 36.24 -28.94
N ILE A 118 31.52 35.17 -29.27
CA ILE A 118 32.48 35.15 -30.39
C ILE A 118 31.77 35.41 -31.72
N GLU A 119 30.69 34.68 -32.02
CA GLU A 119 29.93 34.86 -33.27
C GLU A 119 29.26 36.23 -33.36
N SER A 120 28.75 36.76 -32.25
CA SER A 120 28.17 38.11 -32.24
C SER A 120 29.20 39.19 -32.56
N ALA A 121 30.45 39.02 -32.09
CA ALA A 121 31.55 39.92 -32.40
C ALA A 121 31.96 39.81 -33.87
N GLN A 122 32.07 38.60 -34.43
CA GLN A 122 32.35 38.37 -35.85
C GLN A 122 31.29 39.00 -36.75
N MET A 123 30.01 38.74 -36.47
CA MET A 123 28.89 39.36 -37.16
C MET A 123 28.97 40.90 -37.09
N GLY A 124 29.25 41.45 -35.91
CA GLY A 124 29.39 42.89 -35.70
C GLY A 124 30.55 43.51 -36.49
N MET A 125 31.69 42.81 -36.62
CA MET A 125 32.83 43.25 -37.42
C MET A 125 32.51 43.24 -38.93
N ALA A 126 31.94 42.14 -39.43
CA ALA A 126 31.56 42.02 -40.84
C ALA A 126 30.49 43.07 -41.20
N GLN A 127 29.50 43.29 -40.32
CA GLN A 127 28.47 44.29 -40.53
C GLN A 127 29.03 45.72 -40.59
N LYS A 128 30.03 46.03 -39.75
CA LYS A 128 30.74 47.32 -39.79
C LYS A 128 31.50 47.52 -41.10
N LEU A 129 32.15 46.47 -41.61
CA LEU A 129 32.87 46.52 -42.89
C LEU A 129 31.90 46.84 -44.04
N VAL A 130 30.81 46.08 -44.14
CA VAL A 130 29.75 46.30 -45.16
C VAL A 130 29.16 47.70 -45.06
N ASN A 131 28.90 48.20 -43.85
CA ASN A 131 28.39 49.57 -43.65
C ASN A 131 29.39 50.63 -44.13
N THR A 132 30.69 50.37 -43.97
CA THR A 132 31.77 51.26 -44.44
C THR A 132 31.92 51.20 -45.97
N TRP A 133 31.70 50.04 -46.58
CA TRP A 133 31.79 49.85 -48.02
C TRP A 133 30.59 50.41 -48.78
N ARG A 134 29.40 50.45 -48.18
CA ARG A 134 28.18 50.98 -48.81
C ARG A 134 28.35 52.37 -49.46
N PRO A 135 28.89 53.41 -48.79
CA PRO A 135 29.13 54.70 -49.44
C PRO A 135 30.27 54.67 -50.48
N LEU A 136 31.22 53.73 -50.37
CA LEU A 136 32.32 53.57 -51.34
C LEU A 136 31.83 52.90 -52.62
N LEU A 137 30.94 51.93 -52.51
CA LEU A 137 30.21 51.32 -53.63
C LEU A 137 29.39 52.38 -54.37
N ALA A 138 28.65 53.23 -53.66
CA ALA A 138 27.86 54.30 -54.27
C ALA A 138 28.71 55.31 -55.08
N LYS A 139 29.99 55.47 -54.72
CA LYS A 139 30.95 56.30 -55.44
C LYS A 139 31.74 55.55 -56.52
N GLY A 140 31.48 54.25 -56.71
CA GLY A 140 32.15 53.41 -57.69
C GLY A 140 33.58 52.99 -57.31
N TYR A 141 34.00 53.18 -56.06
CA TYR A 141 35.35 52.81 -55.61
C TYR A 141 35.53 51.32 -55.29
N ILE A 142 34.44 50.58 -55.12
CA ILE A 142 34.43 49.15 -54.81
C ILE A 142 33.51 48.45 -55.80
N SER A 143 33.85 47.22 -56.18
CA SER A 143 33.02 46.39 -57.05
C SER A 143 31.75 45.91 -56.33
N THR A 144 30.61 45.91 -57.02
CA THR A 144 29.36 45.33 -56.52
C THR A 144 29.53 43.87 -56.09
N LEU A 145 30.32 43.09 -56.84
CA LEU A 145 30.59 41.69 -56.51
C LEU A 145 31.31 41.55 -55.16
N GLN A 146 32.29 42.41 -54.88
CA GLN A 146 33.02 42.39 -53.60
C GLN A 146 32.08 42.75 -52.45
N PHE A 147 31.22 43.75 -52.65
CA PHE A 147 30.22 44.12 -51.64
C PHE A 147 29.22 42.97 -51.37
N GLU A 148 28.73 42.31 -52.41
CA GLU A 148 27.80 41.18 -52.28
C GLU A 148 28.44 39.97 -51.58
N GLN A 149 29.73 39.70 -51.85
CA GLN A 149 30.48 38.64 -51.17
C GLN A 149 30.57 38.91 -49.66
N GLU A 150 30.94 40.13 -49.25
CA GLU A 150 30.98 40.49 -47.83
C GLU A 150 29.58 40.49 -47.19
N GLN A 151 28.55 40.92 -47.92
CA GLN A 151 27.17 40.85 -47.44
C GLN A 151 26.72 39.40 -47.22
N SER A 152 27.12 38.47 -48.09
CA SER A 152 26.87 37.04 -47.90
C SER A 152 27.60 36.49 -46.68
N THR A 153 28.81 36.95 -46.40
CA THR A 153 29.57 36.59 -45.18
C THR A 153 28.82 37.03 -43.92
N VAL A 154 28.25 38.25 -43.91
CA VAL A 154 27.40 38.73 -42.81
C VAL A 154 26.21 37.81 -42.56
N TRP A 155 25.48 37.42 -43.62
CA TRP A 155 24.35 36.49 -43.49
C TRP A 155 24.78 35.10 -43.00
N GLY A 156 25.97 34.65 -43.41
CA GLY A 156 26.58 33.42 -42.90
C GLY A 156 26.81 33.45 -41.39
N TYR A 157 27.37 34.55 -40.87
CA TYR A 157 27.55 34.73 -39.42
C TYR A 157 26.21 34.90 -38.69
N GLU A 158 25.25 35.62 -39.27
CA GLU A 158 23.93 35.79 -38.67
C GLU A 158 23.19 34.45 -38.54
N SER A 159 23.26 33.60 -39.56
CA SER A 159 22.67 32.25 -39.54
C SER A 159 23.28 31.38 -38.42
N GLN A 160 24.61 31.38 -38.31
CA GLN A 160 25.33 30.64 -37.26
C GLN A 160 24.97 31.14 -35.86
N TYR A 161 24.94 32.47 -35.67
CA TYR A 161 24.52 33.09 -34.42
C TYR A 161 23.09 32.69 -34.02
N ARG A 162 22.14 32.72 -34.96
CA ARG A 162 20.76 32.29 -34.72
C ARG A 162 20.65 30.81 -34.38
N ALA A 163 21.45 29.95 -35.02
CA ALA A 163 21.50 28.52 -34.69
C ALA A 163 21.99 28.29 -33.27
N LEU A 164 23.04 29.00 -32.82
CA LEU A 164 23.54 28.91 -31.44
C LEU A 164 22.52 29.40 -30.41
N LEU A 165 21.77 30.47 -30.71
CA LEU A 165 20.68 30.94 -29.85
C LEU A 165 19.58 29.87 -29.71
N GLN A 166 19.17 29.23 -30.82
CA GLN A 166 18.19 28.14 -30.78
C GLN A 166 18.67 26.98 -29.90
N GLN A 167 19.94 26.59 -30.02
CA GLN A 167 20.54 25.57 -29.15
C GLN A 167 20.53 25.98 -27.68
N GLN A 168 20.87 27.25 -27.38
CA GLN A 168 20.80 27.77 -26.01
C GLN A 168 19.39 27.72 -25.44
N TYR A 169 18.38 28.11 -26.21
CA TYR A 169 16.98 28.02 -25.78
C TYR A 169 16.56 26.58 -25.53
N GLY A 170 16.92 25.65 -26.41
CA GLY A 170 16.66 24.22 -26.24
C GLY A 170 17.28 23.67 -24.95
N ALA A 171 18.56 23.96 -24.69
CA ALA A 171 19.25 23.52 -23.49
C ALA A 171 18.64 24.13 -22.21
N ARG A 172 18.21 25.40 -22.24
CA ARG A 172 17.49 26.03 -21.12
C ARG A 172 16.13 25.39 -20.85
N GLN A 173 15.39 25.04 -21.90
CA GLN A 173 14.11 24.34 -21.75
C GLN A 173 14.31 22.96 -21.11
N GLN A 174 15.32 22.21 -21.54
CA GLN A 174 15.66 20.92 -20.93
C GLN A 174 16.01 21.08 -19.45
N LEU A 175 16.78 22.12 -19.10
CA LEU A 175 17.12 22.41 -17.70
C LEU A 175 15.89 22.75 -16.85
N ASN A 176 14.93 23.50 -17.40
CA ASN A 176 13.68 23.79 -16.70
C ASN A 176 12.86 22.52 -16.46
N VAL A 177 12.71 21.67 -17.47
CA VAL A 177 12.01 20.39 -17.34
C VAL A 177 12.70 19.50 -16.29
N LEU A 178 14.02 19.47 -16.27
CA LEU A 178 14.79 18.70 -15.29
C LEU A 178 14.61 19.25 -13.87
N ASN A 179 14.61 20.57 -13.69
CA ASN A 179 14.33 21.20 -12.39
C ASN A 179 12.93 20.84 -11.88
N ASP A 180 11.93 20.89 -12.76
CA ASP A 180 10.55 20.52 -12.40
C ASP A 180 10.46 19.06 -11.97
N GLN A 181 11.15 18.15 -12.69
CA GLN A 181 11.23 16.74 -12.30
C GLN A 181 11.92 16.57 -10.94
N GLN A 182 13.01 17.31 -10.68
CA GLN A 182 13.73 17.23 -9.43
C GLN A 182 12.88 17.65 -8.22
N LEU A 183 12.00 18.65 -8.40
CA LEU A 183 11.03 19.06 -7.38
C LEU A 183 9.96 18.00 -7.10
N GLN A 184 9.66 17.14 -8.09
CA GLN A 184 8.66 16.08 -7.94
C GLN A 184 9.20 14.82 -7.26
N ILE A 185 10.50 14.53 -7.34
CA ILE A 185 11.09 13.31 -6.74
C ILE A 185 10.75 13.17 -5.25
N PRO A 186 10.96 14.19 -4.37
CA PRO A 186 10.65 14.07 -2.95
C PRO A 186 9.17 13.83 -2.69
N LEU A 187 8.29 14.51 -3.44
CA LEU A 187 6.85 14.35 -3.30
C LEU A 187 6.41 12.94 -3.68
N ALA A 188 6.81 12.46 -4.87
CA ALA A 188 6.48 11.11 -5.33
C ALA A 188 7.04 10.03 -4.39
N THR A 189 8.26 10.24 -3.88
CA THR A 189 8.90 9.33 -2.92
C THR A 189 8.13 9.30 -1.60
N SER A 190 7.73 10.46 -1.07
CA SER A 190 6.98 10.54 0.18
C SER A 190 5.63 9.83 0.10
N VAL A 191 4.92 9.95 -1.03
CA VAL A 191 3.65 9.25 -1.26
C VAL A 191 3.86 7.74 -1.25
N LYS A 192 4.88 7.24 -1.98
CA LYS A 192 5.20 5.81 -2.00
C LYS A 192 5.58 5.29 -0.62
N LEU A 193 6.45 5.99 0.10
CA LEU A 193 6.86 5.61 1.44
C LEU A 193 5.70 5.59 2.43
N ASN A 194 4.76 6.54 2.35
CA ASN A 194 3.58 6.55 3.21
C ASN A 194 2.66 5.35 2.95
N VAL A 195 2.51 4.94 1.69
CA VAL A 195 1.75 3.72 1.34
C VAL A 195 2.42 2.48 1.93
N LEU A 196 3.72 2.31 1.72
CA LEU A 196 4.49 1.18 2.26
C LEU A 196 4.46 1.13 3.79
N ARG A 197 4.61 2.29 4.46
CA ARG A 197 4.54 2.38 5.92
C ARG A 197 3.14 2.03 6.47
N ARG A 198 2.07 2.43 5.78
CA ARG A 198 0.70 2.05 6.15
C ARG A 198 0.50 0.53 6.02
N GLN A 199 1.00 -0.08 4.94
CA GLN A 199 0.94 -1.53 4.75
C GLN A 199 1.73 -2.26 5.85
N LEU A 200 2.93 -1.77 6.18
CA LEU A 200 3.74 -2.32 7.27
C LEU A 200 3.00 -2.27 8.61
N ALA A 201 2.39 -1.13 8.94
CA ALA A 201 1.60 -0.99 10.17
C ALA A 201 0.42 -1.97 10.23
N GLN A 202 -0.24 -2.23 9.08
CA GLN A 202 -1.31 -3.22 8.99
C GLN A 202 -0.79 -4.65 9.19
N VAL A 203 0.37 -4.99 8.62
CA VAL A 203 1.03 -6.30 8.84
C VAL A 203 1.43 -6.48 10.31
N ASP A 204 1.99 -5.43 10.94
CA ASP A 204 2.37 -5.44 12.35
C ASP A 204 1.16 -5.64 13.28
N GLU A 205 0.04 -4.98 12.95
CA GLU A 205 -1.23 -5.19 13.67
C GLU A 205 -1.72 -6.63 13.53
N ASN A 206 -1.73 -7.18 12.31
CA ASN A 206 -2.14 -8.57 12.06
C ASN A 206 -1.24 -9.59 12.78
N LEU A 207 0.07 -9.33 12.86
CA LEU A 207 1.00 -10.16 13.63
C LEU A 207 0.69 -10.12 15.13
N SER A 208 0.37 -8.93 15.66
CA SER A 208 -0.01 -8.75 17.06
C SER A 208 -1.32 -9.47 17.40
N GLN A 209 -2.33 -9.35 16.52
CA GLN A 209 -3.61 -10.06 16.66
C GLN A 209 -3.41 -11.58 16.61
N ASN A 210 -2.64 -12.10 15.64
CA ASN A 210 -2.35 -13.52 15.55
C ASN A 210 -1.60 -14.06 16.78
N LYS A 211 -0.66 -13.29 17.34
CA LYS A 211 0.00 -13.66 18.59
C LYS A 211 -0.98 -13.77 19.75
N THR A 212 -1.94 -12.85 19.83
CA THR A 212 -2.99 -12.84 20.86
C THR A 212 -3.93 -14.04 20.71
N ILE A 213 -4.42 -14.31 19.49
CA ILE A 213 -5.30 -15.46 19.20
C ILE A 213 -4.56 -16.77 19.47
N LEU A 214 -3.29 -16.88 19.08
CA LEU A 214 -2.47 -18.06 19.35
C LEU A 214 -2.31 -18.29 20.85
N GLN A 215 -2.04 -17.25 21.63
CA GLN A 215 -1.99 -17.38 23.09
C GLN A 215 -3.33 -17.88 23.65
N GLN A 216 -4.45 -17.30 23.23
CA GLN A 216 -5.78 -17.74 23.68
C GLN A 216 -6.08 -19.20 23.32
N ALA A 217 -5.72 -19.64 22.11
CA ALA A 217 -5.90 -21.02 21.66
C ALA A 217 -5.04 -22.00 22.48
N LEU A 218 -3.83 -21.61 22.88
CA LEU A 218 -2.96 -22.44 23.72
C LEU A 218 -3.39 -22.45 25.21
N TYR A 219 -4.13 -21.45 25.68
CA TYR A 219 -4.64 -21.35 27.06
C TYR A 219 -6.00 -22.04 27.27
N MET A 220 -6.53 -22.81 26.32
CA MET A 220 -7.75 -23.58 26.55
C MET A 220 -7.48 -24.64 27.64
N PRO A 221 -8.13 -24.61 28.82
CA PRO A 221 -7.80 -25.50 29.93
C PRO A 221 -8.15 -26.93 29.54
N SER A 222 -7.14 -27.76 29.26
CA SER A 222 -7.32 -29.20 29.13
C SER A 222 -7.40 -29.91 30.49
N ASP A 223 -7.11 -29.22 31.60
CA ASP A 223 -7.10 -29.80 32.94
C ASP A 223 -7.78 -28.89 33.96
N GLY A 224 -9.10 -28.87 33.94
CA GLY A 224 -9.92 -28.25 34.97
C GLY A 224 -11.13 -29.13 35.23
N SER A 225 -11.04 -30.04 36.20
CA SER A 225 -12.21 -30.76 36.70
C SER A 225 -13.27 -29.73 37.11
N VAL A 226 -14.40 -29.70 36.40
CA VAL A 226 -15.53 -28.80 36.68
C VAL A 226 -16.13 -29.18 38.03
N LYS A 227 -15.64 -28.60 39.13
CA LYS A 227 -16.23 -28.76 40.46
C LYS A 227 -17.40 -27.78 40.62
N SER A 228 -18.59 -28.35 40.46
CA SER A 228 -19.93 -27.88 40.83
C SER A 228 -20.44 -26.57 40.20
N VAL A 229 -21.49 -26.71 39.37
CA VAL A 229 -22.46 -25.64 39.13
C VAL A 229 -23.61 -25.87 40.12
N ILE A 230 -23.77 -24.95 41.07
CA ILE A 230 -24.99 -24.87 41.89
C ILE A 230 -26.00 -24.08 41.07
N ALA A 231 -26.89 -24.79 40.36
CA ALA A 231 -28.05 -24.16 39.76
C ALA A 231 -29.09 -23.92 40.86
N LYS A 232 -29.25 -22.67 41.30
CA LYS A 232 -30.47 -22.24 41.98
C LYS A 232 -31.57 -22.19 40.92
N ALA A 233 -32.49 -23.14 40.98
CA ALA A 233 -33.75 -23.09 40.25
C ALA A 233 -34.54 -21.89 40.77
N ASP A 234 -34.75 -20.87 39.94
CA ASP A 234 -35.77 -19.86 40.20
C ASP A 234 -36.89 -20.02 39.18
N ASN A 235 -38.09 -20.05 39.73
CA ASN A 235 -39.31 -20.53 39.12
C ASN A 235 -39.91 -19.42 38.23
N ARG A 236 -40.11 -19.65 36.94
CA ARG A 236 -41.00 -18.81 36.12
C ARG A 236 -41.94 -19.66 35.28
N MET A 237 -43.13 -19.84 35.85
CA MET A 237 -44.40 -20.12 35.18
C MET A 237 -44.81 -18.89 34.35
N THR A 238 -45.16 -19.10 33.07
CA THR A 238 -46.18 -18.43 32.20
C THR A 238 -45.72 -18.57 30.73
N GLY A 239 -46.51 -19.06 29.77
CA GLY A 239 -47.87 -19.56 29.73
C GLY A 239 -48.15 -20.17 28.34
N GLU A 240 -49.23 -20.96 28.25
CA GLU A 240 -50.05 -21.24 27.05
C GLU A 240 -49.33 -22.02 25.91
N GLN A 241 -49.37 -23.35 25.84
CA GLN A 241 -50.50 -24.26 25.66
C GLN A 241 -51.62 -23.77 24.73
N SER A 242 -51.56 -24.22 23.47
CA SER A 242 -52.72 -24.78 22.79
C SER A 242 -52.29 -25.95 21.91
N SER A 243 -52.89 -27.11 22.16
CA SER A 243 -52.82 -28.34 21.39
C SER A 243 -54.24 -28.71 20.97
N GLN A 244 -54.43 -29.13 19.71
CA GLN A 244 -55.49 -29.99 19.15
C GLN A 244 -55.63 -29.66 17.66
N ALA A 245 -55.90 -30.55 16.70
CA ALA A 245 -56.10 -32.00 16.58
C ALA A 245 -55.77 -32.29 15.08
N GLY A 246 -55.29 -33.45 14.63
CA GLY A 246 -56.00 -34.72 14.58
C GLY A 246 -55.65 -35.44 13.26
N GLU A 247 -55.25 -36.70 13.41
CA GLU A 247 -55.45 -37.84 12.52
C GLU A 247 -54.72 -38.04 11.18
N ALA A 248 -54.39 -39.32 10.99
CA ALA A 248 -53.59 -40.01 9.99
C ALA A 248 -54.19 -39.99 8.56
N ASN A 249 -53.34 -40.16 7.53
CA ASN A 249 -53.02 -41.47 6.93
C ASN A 249 -52.50 -41.35 5.47
N SER A 250 -51.55 -42.22 5.14
CA SER A 250 -51.25 -42.84 3.82
C SER A 250 -50.90 -42.02 2.56
N GLN A 251 -49.67 -42.29 2.09
CA GLN A 251 -49.27 -42.66 0.71
C GLN A 251 -50.01 -42.02 -0.49
N GLN A 252 -49.28 -41.29 -1.35
CA GLN A 252 -49.12 -41.63 -2.78
C GLN A 252 -48.16 -40.68 -3.53
N THR A 253 -47.16 -41.31 -4.15
CA THR A 253 -46.54 -41.06 -5.47
C THR A 253 -46.91 -39.79 -6.26
N ALA A 254 -45.88 -39.05 -6.71
CA ALA A 254 -45.40 -39.01 -8.11
C ALA A 254 -44.50 -37.78 -8.34
N THR A 255 -43.18 -37.94 -8.52
CA THR A 255 -42.44 -37.99 -9.81
C THR A 255 -42.20 -36.63 -10.47
N THR A 256 -40.94 -36.40 -10.88
CA THR A 256 -40.49 -35.70 -12.11
C THR A 256 -39.73 -34.38 -11.90
N ARG A 257 -38.38 -34.44 -11.82
CA ARG A 257 -37.45 -34.05 -12.91
C ARG A 257 -35.98 -34.06 -12.42
N LEU A 258 -35.24 -35.07 -12.86
CA LEU A 258 -33.87 -34.88 -13.37
C LEU A 258 -34.01 -34.04 -14.66
N ILE A 259 -33.10 -33.13 -15.01
CA ILE A 259 -31.91 -33.44 -15.81
C ILE A 259 -30.94 -32.26 -15.74
N SER A 260 -29.67 -32.62 -15.57
CA SER A 260 -28.46 -31.83 -15.67
C SER A 260 -28.02 -31.62 -17.12
N ASP A 261 -27.12 -30.66 -17.30
CA ASP A 261 -26.08 -30.56 -18.34
C ASP A 261 -26.39 -29.97 -19.73
N LYS A 262 -25.89 -28.73 -19.91
CA LYS A 262 -24.72 -28.33 -20.74
C LYS A 262 -24.72 -28.59 -22.27
N PRO A 263 -23.83 -27.89 -23.02
CA PRO A 263 -24.15 -27.15 -24.26
C PRO A 263 -23.65 -27.85 -25.54
N VAL A 264 -23.83 -27.24 -26.73
CA VAL A 264 -22.81 -27.08 -27.80
C VAL A 264 -23.37 -26.51 -29.13
N ALA A 265 -22.61 -25.54 -29.67
CA ALA A 265 -22.30 -25.17 -31.08
C ALA A 265 -23.33 -24.72 -32.14
N GLY A 266 -22.83 -23.79 -32.97
CA GLY A 266 -23.34 -23.39 -34.30
C GLY A 266 -23.30 -21.86 -34.45
N MET A 267 -22.18 -21.17 -34.72
CA MET A 267 -21.35 -21.11 -35.94
C MET A 267 -22.01 -20.30 -37.08
N HIS A 268 -21.35 -19.17 -37.46
CA HIS A 268 -21.46 -18.35 -38.69
C HIS A 268 -22.76 -17.51 -38.89
N ARG A 269 -22.77 -16.26 -39.41
CA ARG A 269 -21.85 -15.49 -40.29
C ARG A 269 -22.25 -13.99 -40.30
N ASP A 270 -21.28 -13.13 -40.66
CA ASP A 270 -21.35 -11.85 -41.40
C ASP A 270 -22.12 -10.59 -40.87
N ASN A 271 -21.34 -9.61 -40.35
CA ASN A 271 -21.06 -8.22 -40.85
C ASN A 271 -22.17 -7.35 -41.52
N PRO A 272 -21.97 -6.02 -41.75
CA PRO A 272 -21.47 -4.89 -40.93
C PRO A 272 -22.45 -3.68 -40.87
N GLY A 273 -22.14 -2.64 -40.08
CA GLY A 273 -22.45 -1.25 -40.44
C GLY A 273 -23.12 -0.40 -39.35
N GLY A 274 -22.43 0.67 -38.93
CA GLY A 274 -22.91 1.71 -38.03
C GLY A 274 -21.77 2.44 -37.35
#